data_AF-A0A7Z8QIG9-F1
#
_entry.id   AF-A0A7Z8QIG9-F1
#
_cell.length_a   1.000
_cell.length_b   1.000
_cell.length_c   1.000
_cell.angle_alpha   90.00
_cell.angle_beta   90.00
_cell.angle_gamma   90.00
#
_symmetry.space_group_name_H-M   'P 1'
#
loop_
_entity.id
_entity.type
_entity.pdbx_description
1 polymer ?
#
loop_
_entity_poly.entity_id
_entity_poly.type
_entity_poly.pdbx_seq_one_letter_code
_entity_poly.pdbx_strand_id
1 'polypeptide(L)'
;LAFALHGWQRMRKLLAIFGNTFLTVLICVTFATAQAEDKIFSEAELDQMMAPIALYPDSLLSQILMACTYPADINDAIQWSKNNPNQKGDAAVNAVQDKSWDPSVMSLVAFPQVLAMMEKQPSWIQNVGDAFLANSEGVMDTVQKLRNKAKDDGNLKTTEQQKVTVEEQPSETIVIIEPADPQIVYVPVYNTTVVYGTWWWPHYRPWYYYPPGYRYGSAVMRGIGFGIGIGITHALWGGC
;
A
#
# COMPACT_ATOMS: atom_id res chain seq x y z
N LEU A 1 7.28 -61.38 -52.45
CA LEU A 1 6.03 -61.48 -53.24
C LEU A 1 4.87 -61.66 -52.28
N ALA A 2 3.96 -60.69 -52.31
CA ALA A 2 2.55 -60.84 -51.98
C ALA A 2 2.19 -61.43 -50.60
N PHE A 3 2.06 -60.62 -49.55
CA PHE A 3 1.09 -60.88 -48.47
C PHE A 3 0.78 -59.64 -47.59
N ALA A 4 0.73 -58.45 -48.18
CA ALA A 4 0.19 -57.26 -47.49
C ALA A 4 -0.72 -56.40 -48.40
N LEU A 5 -1.33 -57.05 -49.41
CA LEU A 5 -2.28 -56.46 -50.36
C LEU A 5 -3.76 -56.61 -49.92
N HIS A 6 -4.02 -56.90 -48.63
CA HIS A 6 -5.37 -57.13 -48.12
C HIS A 6 -6.01 -55.94 -47.36
N GLY A 7 -5.34 -54.79 -47.28
CA GLY A 7 -5.92 -53.57 -46.69
C GLY A 7 -6.73 -52.72 -47.68
N TRP A 8 -6.49 -52.89 -48.98
CA TRP A 8 -6.95 -51.94 -50.01
C TRP A 8 -8.39 -52.14 -50.51
N GLN A 9 -9.07 -53.21 -50.08
CA GLN A 9 -10.47 -53.50 -50.47
C GLN A 9 -11.54 -52.98 -49.50
N ARG A 10 -11.17 -52.45 -48.33
CA ARG A 10 -12.11 -51.75 -47.44
C ARG A 10 -12.25 -50.25 -47.72
N MET A 11 -11.49 -49.73 -48.70
CA MET A 11 -11.39 -48.31 -49.00
C MET A 11 -12.26 -47.84 -50.19
N ARG A 12 -13.18 -48.67 -50.71
CA ARG A 12 -13.93 -48.36 -51.96
C ARG A 12 -15.45 -48.59 -51.95
N LYS A 13 -16.04 -48.87 -50.79
CA LYS A 13 -17.50 -48.90 -50.61
C LYS A 13 -17.76 -48.26 -49.25
N LEU A 14 -17.89 -46.94 -49.12
CA LEU A 14 -19.17 -46.25 -49.29
C LEU A 14 -18.91 -44.74 -49.13
N LEU A 15 -18.15 -44.16 -50.07
CA LEU A 15 -18.21 -42.73 -50.32
C LEU A 15 -19.41 -42.48 -51.23
N ALA A 16 -20.18 -41.44 -50.92
CA ALA A 16 -21.43 -40.97 -51.53
C ALA A 16 -22.70 -41.58 -50.91
N ILE A 17 -23.67 -40.82 -50.37
CA ILE A 17 -24.02 -39.41 -50.59
C ILE A 17 -25.20 -39.05 -49.64
N PHE A 18 -25.33 -37.75 -49.31
CA PHE A 18 -26.45 -37.02 -48.65
C PHE A 18 -26.69 -37.16 -47.14
N GLY A 19 -26.47 -36.04 -46.41
CA GLY A 19 -27.11 -35.86 -45.10
C GLY A 19 -26.46 -34.88 -44.13
N ASN A 20 -26.32 -33.61 -44.52
CA ASN A 20 -26.47 -32.44 -43.65
C ASN A 20 -26.17 -32.61 -42.14
N THR A 21 -24.98 -32.19 -41.66
CA THR A 21 -24.86 -31.62 -40.31
C THR A 21 -23.61 -30.74 -40.21
N PHE A 22 -23.83 -29.45 -40.42
CA PHE A 22 -22.97 -28.34 -40.03
C PHE A 22 -23.06 -28.21 -38.50
N LEU A 23 -21.98 -28.42 -37.74
CA LEU A 23 -21.85 -27.80 -36.42
C LEU A 23 -20.39 -27.80 -35.93
N THR A 24 -19.65 -26.76 -36.32
CA THR A 24 -18.39 -26.38 -35.67
C THR A 24 -18.75 -25.68 -34.37
N VAL A 25 -18.57 -26.33 -33.22
CA VAL A 25 -18.72 -25.68 -31.91
C VAL A 25 -17.40 -24.97 -31.60
N LEU A 26 -17.34 -23.68 -31.96
CA LEU A 26 -16.30 -22.74 -31.53
C LEU A 26 -16.70 -22.25 -30.13
N ILE A 27 -16.14 -22.83 -29.08
CA ILE A 27 -16.30 -22.33 -27.71
C ILE A 27 -15.41 -21.09 -27.58
N CYS A 28 -15.96 -19.91 -27.86
CA CYS A 28 -15.39 -18.64 -27.43
C CYS A 28 -15.63 -18.50 -25.92
N VAL A 29 -14.62 -18.83 -25.12
CA VAL A 29 -14.57 -18.38 -23.72
C VAL A 29 -14.24 -16.89 -23.75
N THR A 30 -15.26 -16.04 -23.64
CA THR A 30 -15.05 -14.62 -23.37
C THR A 30 -14.62 -14.49 -21.91
N PHE A 31 -13.31 -14.42 -21.69
CA PHE A 31 -12.77 -13.84 -20.47
C PHE A 31 -13.18 -12.37 -20.48
N ALA A 32 -14.14 -12.00 -19.63
CA ALA A 32 -14.38 -10.60 -19.32
C ALA A 32 -13.14 -10.10 -18.57
N THR A 33 -12.21 -9.48 -19.29
CA THR A 33 -11.22 -8.61 -18.66
C THR A 33 -12.02 -7.48 -18.03
N ALA A 34 -12.12 -7.46 -16.70
CA ALA A 34 -12.50 -6.24 -16.00
C ALA A 34 -11.43 -5.20 -16.40
N GLN A 35 -11.79 -4.28 -17.30
CA GLN A 35 -10.96 -3.13 -17.58
C GLN A 35 -10.93 -2.34 -16.28
N ALA A 36 -9.78 -2.36 -15.60
CA ALA A 36 -9.44 -1.31 -14.67
C ALA A 36 -9.51 -0.02 -15.49
N GLU A 37 -10.54 0.79 -15.24
CA GLU A 37 -10.59 2.14 -15.77
C GLU A 37 -9.44 2.87 -15.09
N ASP A 38 -8.43 3.31 -15.86
CA ASP A 38 -7.27 4.02 -15.32
C ASP A 38 -7.77 5.29 -14.64
N LYS A 39 -8.01 5.20 -13.33
CA LYS A 39 -8.46 6.31 -12.52
C LYS A 39 -7.29 7.27 -12.40
N ILE A 40 -7.37 8.37 -13.15
CA ILE A 40 -6.40 9.45 -13.05
C ILE A 40 -6.74 10.28 -11.83
N PHE A 41 -5.88 10.21 -10.81
CA PHE A 41 -6.00 11.04 -9.62
C PHE A 41 -5.47 12.45 -9.90
N SER A 42 -6.25 13.45 -9.52
CA SER A 42 -5.82 14.84 -9.54
C SER A 42 -4.77 15.12 -8.45
N GLU A 43 -3.99 16.19 -8.61
CA GLU A 43 -3.03 16.65 -7.58
C GLU A 43 -3.72 16.87 -6.23
N ALA A 44 -4.94 17.41 -6.22
CA ALA A 44 -5.70 17.64 -5.00
C ALA A 44 -6.09 16.33 -4.28
N GLU A 45 -6.41 15.28 -5.04
CA GLU A 45 -6.69 13.95 -4.49
C GLU A 45 -5.41 13.30 -3.96
N LEU A 46 -4.30 13.38 -4.69
CA LEU A 46 -3.00 12.87 -4.24
C LEU A 46 -2.57 13.56 -2.93
N ASP A 47 -2.64 14.90 -2.88
CA ASP A 47 -2.31 15.68 -1.68
C ASP A 47 -3.17 15.26 -0.49
N GLN A 48 -4.48 15.13 -0.71
CA GLN A 48 -5.42 14.71 0.31
C GLN A 48 -5.13 13.29 0.82
N MET A 49 -4.80 12.37 -0.08
CA MET A 49 -4.53 10.97 0.24
C MET A 49 -3.21 10.78 0.98
N MET A 50 -2.16 11.51 0.60
CA MET A 50 -0.82 11.35 1.16
C MET A 50 -0.62 12.13 2.46
N ALA A 51 -1.33 13.24 2.67
CA ALA A 51 -1.23 14.06 3.88
C ALA A 51 -1.23 13.29 5.22
N PRO A 52 -2.04 12.25 5.46
CA PRO A 52 -2.07 11.53 6.74
C PRO A 52 -0.82 10.67 7.00
N ILE A 53 -0.05 10.33 5.97
CA ILE A 53 1.09 9.40 6.05
C ILE A 53 2.42 10.00 5.57
N ALA A 54 2.42 11.16 4.91
CA ALA A 54 3.62 11.73 4.30
C ALA A 54 4.74 12.05 5.31
N LEU A 55 4.42 12.24 6.60
CA LEU A 55 5.43 12.46 7.64
C LEU A 55 5.88 11.18 8.35
N TYR A 56 5.48 10.00 7.85
CA TYR A 56 5.93 8.72 8.41
C TYR A 56 7.37 8.45 7.98
N PRO A 57 8.14 7.68 8.78
CA PRO A 57 9.46 7.22 8.38
C PRO A 57 9.41 6.51 7.03
N ASP A 58 10.43 6.72 6.20
CA ASP A 58 10.45 6.28 4.79
C ASP A 58 10.21 4.78 4.66
N SER A 59 10.82 3.99 5.55
CA SER A 59 10.62 2.53 5.58
C SER A 59 9.18 2.14 5.86
N LEU A 60 8.52 2.76 6.84
CA LEU A 60 7.11 2.49 7.13
C LEU A 60 6.19 2.99 6.01
N LEU A 61 6.48 4.17 5.45
CA LEU A 61 5.73 4.74 4.34
C LEU A 61 5.75 3.80 3.13
N SER A 62 6.92 3.27 2.76
CA SER A 62 7.04 2.32 1.65
C SER A 62 6.22 1.05 1.89
N GLN A 63 6.24 0.50 3.11
CA GLN A 63 5.41 -0.67 3.43
C GLN A 63 3.91 -0.35 3.31
N ILE A 64 3.48 0.84 3.73
CA ILE A 64 2.08 1.26 3.58
C ILE A 64 1.68 1.36 2.11
N LEU A 65 2.49 2.03 1.29
CA LEU A 65 2.19 2.22 -0.14
C LEU A 65 2.14 0.89 -0.89
N MET A 66 3.10 -0.01 -0.63
CA MET A 66 3.13 -1.34 -1.24
C MET A 66 1.94 -2.20 -0.76
N ALA A 67 1.66 -2.22 0.54
CA ALA A 67 0.57 -3.00 1.11
C ALA A 67 -0.79 -2.57 0.55
N CYS A 68 -1.00 -1.27 0.29
CA CYS A 68 -2.25 -0.76 -0.28
C CYS A 68 -2.59 -1.37 -1.65
N THR A 69 -1.62 -1.94 -2.37
CA THR A 69 -1.85 -2.69 -3.62
C THR A 69 -2.46 -4.09 -3.37
N TYR A 70 -2.56 -4.53 -2.12
CA TYR A 70 -3.15 -5.80 -1.66
C TYR A 70 -4.29 -5.56 -0.63
N PRO A 71 -5.39 -4.90 -1.02
CA PRO A 71 -6.44 -4.49 -0.07
C PRO A 71 -7.15 -5.67 0.62
N ALA A 72 -7.24 -6.84 -0.02
CA ALA A 72 -7.79 -8.04 0.58
C ALA A 72 -6.90 -8.53 1.75
N ASP A 73 -5.59 -8.60 1.53
CA ASP A 73 -4.63 -9.01 2.56
C ASP A 73 -4.60 -8.02 3.72
N ILE A 74 -4.71 -6.70 3.45
CA ILE A 74 -4.85 -5.69 4.52
C ILE A 74 -6.09 -5.96 5.38
N ASN A 75 -7.24 -6.29 4.78
CA ASN A 75 -8.45 -6.57 5.54
C ASN A 75 -8.25 -7.79 6.47
N ASP A 76 -7.58 -8.83 5.98
CA ASP A 76 -7.25 -10.01 6.79
C ASP A 76 -6.25 -9.66 7.90
N ALA A 77 -5.22 -8.85 7.61
CA ALA A 77 -4.25 -8.35 8.58
C ALA A 77 -4.91 -7.48 9.66
N ILE A 78 -5.90 -6.65 9.31
CA ILE A 78 -6.71 -5.88 10.27
C ILE A 78 -7.46 -6.83 11.21
N GLN A 79 -8.13 -7.86 10.69
CA GLN A 79 -8.84 -8.82 11.55
C GLN A 79 -7.87 -9.59 12.44
N TRP A 80 -6.73 -10.01 11.88
CA TRP A 80 -5.67 -10.66 12.65
C TRP A 80 -5.18 -9.78 13.79
N SER A 81 -4.88 -8.50 13.54
CA SER A 81 -4.39 -7.57 14.55
C SER A 81 -5.40 -7.37 15.69
N LYS A 82 -6.70 -7.26 15.36
CA LYS A 82 -7.78 -7.16 16.36
C LYS A 82 -7.91 -8.41 17.23
N ASN A 83 -7.70 -9.59 16.66
CA ASN A 83 -7.74 -10.85 17.38
C ASN A 83 -6.46 -11.12 18.20
N ASN A 84 -5.39 -10.36 17.95
CA ASN A 84 -4.10 -10.51 18.59
C ASN A 84 -3.60 -9.18 19.22
N PRO A 85 -4.37 -8.55 20.14
CA PRO A 85 -4.09 -7.19 20.62
C PRO A 85 -2.76 -7.03 21.39
N ASN A 86 -2.17 -8.14 21.84
CA ASN A 86 -0.89 -8.15 22.54
C ASN A 86 0.32 -8.37 21.61
N GLN A 87 0.09 -8.72 20.34
CA GLN A 87 1.14 -8.90 19.35
C GLN A 87 1.49 -7.55 18.70
N LYS A 88 2.79 -7.26 18.62
CA LYS A 88 3.35 -6.06 17.96
C LYS A 88 4.82 -6.29 17.63
N GLY A 89 5.40 -5.43 16.80
CA GLY A 89 6.81 -5.52 16.40
C GLY A 89 7.14 -6.86 15.74
N ASP A 90 8.37 -7.33 15.92
CA ASP A 90 8.85 -8.58 15.30
C ASP A 90 8.01 -9.82 15.72
N ALA A 91 7.46 -9.84 16.95
CA ALA A 91 6.63 -10.96 17.40
C ALA A 91 5.35 -11.10 16.57
N ALA A 92 4.74 -9.99 16.16
CA ALA A 92 3.57 -10.01 15.30
C ALA A 92 3.91 -10.51 13.90
N VAL A 93 5.00 -10.02 13.31
CA VAL A 93 5.43 -10.40 11.96
C VAL A 93 5.82 -11.87 11.89
N ASN A 94 6.50 -12.38 12.91
CA ASN A 94 6.82 -13.81 13.02
C ASN A 94 5.57 -14.69 13.12
N ALA A 95 4.49 -14.19 13.71
CA ALA A 95 3.24 -14.93 13.90
C ALA A 95 2.38 -15.03 12.62
N VAL A 96 2.74 -14.30 11.55
CA VAL A 96 2.00 -14.30 10.27
C VAL A 96 2.83 -14.83 9.09
N GLN A 97 3.99 -15.42 9.36
CA GLN A 97 4.86 -16.00 8.31
C GLN A 97 4.21 -17.15 7.53
N ASP A 98 3.15 -17.75 8.07
CA ASP A 98 2.37 -18.81 7.41
C ASP A 98 1.28 -18.26 6.49
N LYS A 99 1.06 -16.94 6.47
CA LYS A 99 0.05 -16.30 5.62
C LYS A 99 0.58 -16.15 4.19
N SER A 100 -0.34 -16.13 3.23
CA SER A 100 -0.03 -15.90 1.82
C SER A 100 0.03 -14.41 1.45
N TRP A 101 0.06 -13.52 2.45
CA TRP A 101 0.05 -12.08 2.23
C TRP A 101 1.38 -11.61 1.62
N ASP A 102 1.35 -10.47 0.92
CA ASP A 102 2.60 -9.81 0.52
C ASP A 102 3.46 -9.44 1.74
N PRO A 103 4.80 -9.52 1.67
CA PRO A 103 5.68 -9.14 2.79
C PRO A 103 5.40 -7.75 3.35
N SER A 104 4.99 -6.79 2.53
CA SER A 104 4.62 -5.45 3.01
C SER A 104 3.41 -5.46 3.95
N VAL A 105 2.39 -6.27 3.63
CA VAL A 105 1.22 -6.46 4.48
C VAL A 105 1.61 -7.18 5.77
N MET A 106 2.49 -8.19 5.70
CA MET A 106 3.02 -8.84 6.89
C MET A 106 3.78 -7.85 7.79
N SER A 107 4.60 -6.96 7.23
CA SER A 107 5.29 -5.92 7.99
C SER A 107 4.33 -4.99 8.74
N LEU A 108 3.15 -4.70 8.18
CA LEU A 108 2.17 -3.83 8.81
C LEU A 108 1.55 -4.40 10.09
N VAL A 109 1.55 -5.73 10.31
CA VAL A 109 1.04 -6.28 11.58
C VAL A 109 1.91 -5.92 12.78
N ALA A 110 3.16 -5.48 12.56
CA ALA A 110 3.98 -4.87 13.60
C ALA A 110 3.36 -3.58 14.15
N PHE A 111 2.50 -2.91 13.38
CA PHE A 111 1.92 -1.59 13.64
C PHE A 111 0.39 -1.62 13.77
N PRO A 112 -0.18 -2.16 14.88
CA PRO A 112 -1.63 -2.18 15.10
C PRO A 112 -2.31 -0.81 14.94
N GLN A 113 -1.60 0.28 15.26
CA GLN A 113 -2.10 1.65 15.07
C GLN A 113 -2.35 1.98 13.59
N VAL A 114 -1.47 1.56 12.69
CA VAL A 114 -1.58 1.79 11.24
C VAL A 114 -2.73 0.96 10.68
N LEU A 115 -2.85 -0.30 11.08
CA LEU A 115 -3.98 -1.15 10.69
C LEU A 115 -5.32 -0.61 11.22
N ALA A 116 -5.36 -0.08 12.44
CA ALA A 116 -6.54 0.57 12.99
C ALA A 116 -6.91 1.84 12.23
N MET A 117 -5.93 2.61 11.76
CA MET A 117 -6.13 3.76 10.87
C MET A 117 -6.73 3.31 9.54
N MET A 118 -6.14 2.28 8.91
CA MET A 118 -6.60 1.70 7.65
C MET A 118 -8.03 1.15 7.74
N GLU A 119 -8.39 0.48 8.83
CA GLU A 119 -9.77 -0.02 9.07
C GLU A 119 -10.83 1.10 8.96
N LYS A 120 -10.49 2.34 9.35
CA LYS A 120 -11.42 3.47 9.26
C LYS A 120 -11.61 4.00 7.85
N GLN A 121 -10.73 3.66 6.91
CA GLN A 121 -10.73 4.23 5.56
C GLN A 121 -10.47 3.16 4.49
N PRO A 122 -11.40 2.20 4.29
CA PRO A 122 -11.23 1.16 3.28
C PRO A 122 -11.11 1.71 1.85
N SER A 123 -11.82 2.81 1.53
CA SER A 123 -11.70 3.47 0.23
C SER A 123 -10.35 4.17 0.04
N TRP A 124 -9.74 4.66 1.12
CA TRP A 124 -8.40 5.24 1.06
C TRP A 124 -7.35 4.18 0.72
N ILE A 125 -7.45 2.97 1.30
CA ILE A 125 -6.55 1.85 0.98
C ILE A 125 -6.57 1.58 -0.54
N GLN A 126 -7.77 1.41 -1.10
CA GLN A 126 -7.95 1.15 -2.53
C GLN A 126 -7.39 2.30 -3.38
N ASN A 127 -7.77 3.55 -3.08
CA ASN A 127 -7.33 4.68 -3.88
C ASN A 127 -5.81 4.91 -3.80
N VAL A 128 -5.17 4.67 -2.65
CA VAL A 128 -3.71 4.75 -2.52
C VAL A 128 -3.04 3.65 -3.32
N GLY A 129 -3.56 2.43 -3.28
CA GLY A 129 -3.05 1.32 -4.09
C GLY A 129 -3.15 1.61 -5.58
N ASP A 130 -4.33 2.04 -6.04
CA ASP A 130 -4.59 2.40 -7.44
C ASP A 130 -3.67 3.55 -7.89
N ALA A 131 -3.53 4.60 -7.08
CA ALA A 131 -2.66 5.74 -7.37
C ALA A 131 -1.19 5.33 -7.48
N PHE A 132 -0.73 4.46 -6.56
CA PHE A 132 0.66 3.99 -6.55
C PHE A 132 0.98 3.08 -7.74
N LEU A 133 0.04 2.21 -8.13
CA LEU A 133 0.17 1.37 -9.32
C LEU A 133 0.14 2.18 -10.62
N ALA A 134 -0.66 3.25 -10.68
CA ALA A 134 -0.81 4.09 -11.86
C ALA A 134 0.36 5.08 -12.03
N ASN A 135 0.81 5.72 -10.95
CA ASN A 135 1.86 6.73 -10.98
C ASN A 135 2.61 6.82 -9.64
N SER A 136 3.54 5.89 -9.41
CA SER A 136 4.36 5.86 -8.19
C SER A 136 5.23 7.11 -8.03
N GLU A 137 5.71 7.71 -9.13
CA GLU A 137 6.53 8.93 -9.12
C GLU A 137 5.71 10.11 -8.57
N GLY A 138 4.53 10.38 -9.15
CA GLY A 138 3.67 11.47 -8.69
C GLY A 138 3.17 11.30 -7.24
N VAL A 139 3.01 10.06 -6.77
CA VAL A 139 2.73 9.77 -5.36
C VAL A 139 3.90 10.19 -4.46
N MET A 140 5.13 9.83 -4.84
CA MET A 140 6.33 10.17 -4.07
C MET A 140 6.66 11.68 -4.14
N ASP A 141 6.44 12.32 -5.28
CA ASP A 141 6.55 13.78 -5.42
C ASP A 141 5.60 14.50 -4.47
N THR A 142 4.37 14.00 -4.37
CA THR A 142 3.37 14.53 -3.44
C THR A 142 3.83 14.40 -1.99
N VAL A 143 4.42 13.26 -1.62
CA VAL A 143 5.02 13.06 -0.29
C VAL A 143 6.13 14.08 -0.04
N GLN A 144 7.06 14.27 -0.98
CA GLN A 144 8.15 15.24 -0.84
C GLN A 144 7.63 16.68 -0.76
N LYS A 145 6.61 17.04 -1.54
CA LYS A 145 5.95 18.34 -1.47
C LYS A 145 5.38 18.59 -0.07
N LEU A 146 4.68 17.61 0.50
CA LEU A 146 4.11 17.68 1.85
C LEU A 146 5.19 17.77 2.93
N ARG A 147 6.27 17.00 2.81
CA ARG A 147 7.40 17.03 3.76
C ARG A 147 8.10 18.38 3.75
N ASN A 148 8.38 18.93 2.57
CA ASN A 148 8.96 20.26 2.43
C ASN A 148 8.05 21.31 3.07
N LYS A 149 6.74 21.23 2.84
CA LYS A 149 5.79 22.14 3.49
C LYS A 149 5.81 22.07 5.02
N ALA A 150 5.80 20.86 5.59
CA ALA A 150 5.87 20.68 7.04
C ALA A 150 7.22 21.15 7.63
N LYS A 151 8.31 20.99 6.87
CA LYS A 151 9.63 21.51 7.24
C LYS A 151 9.64 23.04 7.23
N ASP A 152 9.13 23.67 6.18
CA ASP A 152 9.15 25.12 6.00
C ASP A 152 8.22 25.81 7.01
N ASP A 153 7.10 25.17 7.39
CA ASP A 153 6.23 25.59 8.49
C ASP A 153 6.84 25.31 9.89
N GLY A 154 8.03 24.69 9.95
CA GLY A 154 8.78 24.45 11.19
C GLY A 154 8.24 23.30 12.06
N ASN A 155 7.36 22.46 11.52
CA ASN A 155 6.71 21.35 12.21
C ASN A 155 7.43 20.00 12.03
N LEU A 156 8.24 19.85 10.97
CA LEU A 156 9.04 18.66 10.73
C LEU A 156 10.50 18.86 11.17
N LYS A 157 10.89 18.18 12.25
CA LYS A 157 12.20 18.34 12.90
C LYS A 157 12.75 17.00 13.38
N THR A 158 14.07 16.92 13.49
CA THR A 158 14.77 15.85 14.22
C THR A 158 14.40 15.91 15.71
N THR A 159 14.12 14.74 16.28
CA THR A 159 13.72 14.55 17.67
C THR A 159 14.34 13.24 18.19
N GLU A 160 14.02 12.83 19.41
CA GLU A 160 14.43 11.53 19.95
C GLU A 160 13.74 10.34 19.24
N GLN A 161 12.64 10.58 18.52
CA GLN A 161 11.86 9.53 17.86
C GLN A 161 12.22 9.39 16.37
N GLN A 162 12.62 10.48 15.72
CA GLN A 162 12.93 10.50 14.29
C GLN A 162 14.13 11.41 13.98
N LYS A 163 14.85 11.07 12.92
CA LYS A 163 15.88 11.89 12.29
C LYS A 163 15.35 12.41 10.97
N VAL A 164 15.43 13.73 10.78
CA VAL A 164 15.06 14.39 9.53
C VAL A 164 16.33 14.89 8.86
N THR A 165 16.60 14.39 7.66
CA THR A 165 17.73 14.80 6.83
C THR A 165 17.20 15.52 5.59
N VAL A 166 17.89 16.60 5.20
CA VAL A 166 17.55 17.38 4.01
C VAL A 166 18.72 17.25 3.04
N GLU A 167 18.44 16.73 1.86
CA GLU A 167 19.41 16.65 0.77
C GLU A 167 19.02 17.65 -0.32
N GLU A 168 19.89 18.61 -0.56
CA GLU A 168 19.73 19.56 -1.65
C GLU A 168 20.27 18.94 -2.93
N GLN A 169 19.38 18.70 -3.88
CA GLN A 169 19.73 18.29 -5.25
C GLN A 169 19.57 19.49 -6.20
N PRO A 170 20.23 19.50 -7.37
CA PRO A 170 20.23 20.64 -8.27
C PRO A 170 18.83 21.11 -8.72
N SER A 171 17.86 20.21 -8.75
CA SER A 171 16.48 20.46 -9.18
C SER A 171 15.44 20.36 -8.08
N GLU A 172 15.78 19.80 -6.91
CA GLU A 172 14.80 19.51 -5.86
C GLU A 172 15.42 19.37 -4.47
N THR A 173 14.59 19.53 -3.44
CA THR A 173 14.97 19.28 -2.04
C THR A 173 14.30 17.99 -1.58
N ILE A 174 15.11 16.99 -1.24
CA ILE A 174 14.62 15.71 -0.73
C ILE A 174 14.68 15.72 0.79
N VAL A 175 13.54 15.44 1.42
CA VAL A 175 13.41 15.29 2.87
C VAL A 175 13.28 13.81 3.19
N ILE A 176 14.26 13.29 3.91
CA ILE A 176 14.36 11.89 4.34
C ILE A 176 13.97 11.82 5.82
N ILE A 177 13.05 10.93 6.17
CA ILE A 177 12.61 10.69 7.56
C ILE A 177 13.00 9.28 7.96
N GLU A 178 13.91 9.17 8.92
CA GLU A 178 14.37 7.90 9.46
C GLU A 178 13.98 7.78 10.94
N PRO A 179 13.81 6.57 11.47
CA PRO A 179 13.82 6.35 12.91
C PRO A 179 15.13 6.88 13.52
N ALA A 180 15.06 7.56 14.66
CA ALA A 180 16.28 8.01 15.35
C ALA A 180 17.11 6.83 15.87
N ASP A 181 16.43 5.78 16.31
CA ASP A 181 17.00 4.45 16.56
C ASP A 181 16.50 3.50 15.47
N PRO A 182 17.39 2.92 14.64
CA PRO A 182 17.01 1.99 13.57
C PRO A 182 16.20 0.78 14.04
N GLN A 183 16.27 0.43 15.33
CA GLN A 183 15.56 -0.71 15.93
C GLN A 183 14.20 -0.32 16.50
N ILE A 184 13.83 0.96 16.54
CA ILE A 184 12.58 1.42 17.15
C ILE A 184 11.88 2.40 16.21
N VAL A 185 10.72 2.00 15.69
CA VAL A 185 9.91 2.86 14.84
C VAL A 185 8.75 3.45 15.63
N TYR A 186 8.66 4.77 15.63
CA TYR A 186 7.55 5.51 16.21
C TYR A 186 6.59 5.92 15.09
N VAL A 187 5.31 5.58 15.22
CA VAL A 187 4.29 6.03 14.27
C VAL A 187 3.89 7.47 14.62
N PRO A 188 4.08 8.44 13.70
CA PRO A 188 3.67 9.82 13.94
C PRO A 188 2.15 9.95 14.03
N VAL A 189 1.69 10.85 14.90
CA VAL A 189 0.30 11.27 15.01
C VAL A 189 0.26 12.79 15.00
N TYR A 190 -0.44 13.34 14.01
CA TYR A 190 -0.51 14.77 13.79
C TYR A 190 -1.84 15.18 13.17
N ASN A 191 -2.15 16.48 13.29
CA ASN A 191 -3.26 17.08 12.56
C ASN A 191 -2.70 17.72 11.29
N THR A 192 -3.16 17.25 10.14
CA THR A 192 -2.76 17.71 8.80
C THR A 192 -2.95 19.21 8.60
N THR A 193 -3.98 19.83 9.21
CA THR A 193 -4.22 21.28 9.11
C THR A 193 -3.32 22.10 10.04
N VAL A 194 -2.56 21.46 10.93
CA VAL A 194 -1.59 22.13 11.80
C VAL A 194 -0.20 21.98 11.20
N VAL A 195 0.21 20.75 10.83
CA VAL A 195 1.57 20.49 10.36
C VAL A 195 1.87 21.10 9.00
N TYR A 196 0.87 21.19 8.11
CA TYR A 196 1.00 21.82 6.80
C TYR A 196 0.42 23.24 6.77
N GLY A 197 0.06 23.81 7.92
CA GLY A 197 -0.62 25.11 7.98
C GLY A 197 -1.96 25.13 7.23
N THR A 198 -2.32 26.28 6.66
CA THR A 198 -3.57 26.44 5.91
C THR A 198 -3.59 25.52 4.69
N TRP A 199 -4.53 24.57 4.69
CA TRP A 199 -4.71 23.65 3.59
C TRP A 199 -5.21 24.37 2.33
N TRP A 200 -4.51 24.18 1.21
CA TRP A 200 -4.71 24.97 -0.02
C TRP A 200 -5.81 24.45 -0.93
N TRP A 201 -6.33 23.23 -0.70
CA TRP A 201 -7.47 22.68 -1.43
C TRP A 201 -8.76 22.73 -0.61
N PRO A 202 -9.65 23.73 -0.79
CA PRO A 202 -10.81 23.91 0.09
C PRO A 202 -11.78 22.73 0.11
N HIS A 203 -11.90 22.02 -1.02
CA HIS A 203 -12.81 20.90 -1.24
C HIS A 203 -12.18 19.52 -1.04
N TYR A 204 -10.85 19.43 -0.92
CA TYR A 204 -10.11 18.17 -0.75
C TYR A 204 -9.40 18.15 0.60
N ARG A 205 -10.17 18.22 1.68
CA ARG A 205 -9.60 18.29 3.02
C ARG A 205 -9.07 16.94 3.46
N PRO A 206 -7.80 16.84 3.89
CA PRO A 206 -7.24 15.59 4.35
C PRO A 206 -7.91 15.21 5.65
N TRP A 207 -8.13 13.91 5.79
CA TRP A 207 -8.53 13.34 7.05
C TRP A 207 -7.28 13.18 7.94
N TYR A 208 -7.49 12.98 9.23
CA TYR A 208 -6.42 12.62 10.15
C TYR A 208 -6.98 11.64 11.19
N TYR A 209 -6.12 10.75 11.68
CA TYR A 209 -6.50 9.73 12.66
C TYR A 209 -5.87 10.03 14.02
N TYR A 210 -6.67 9.87 15.07
CA TYR A 210 -6.20 10.00 16.44
C TYR A 210 -6.41 8.67 17.17
N PRO A 211 -5.33 7.94 17.54
CA PRO A 211 -5.46 6.68 18.24
C PRO A 211 -6.16 6.87 19.59
N PRO A 212 -7.01 5.90 20.02
CA PRO A 212 -7.63 5.94 21.34
C PRO A 212 -6.59 6.10 22.46
N GLY A 213 -6.88 6.98 23.42
CA GLY A 213 -6.00 7.21 24.59
C GLY A 213 -4.81 8.13 24.33
N TYR A 214 -4.55 8.51 23.08
CA TYR A 214 -3.62 9.59 22.79
C TYR A 214 -4.18 10.89 23.40
N ARG A 215 -3.34 11.72 24.03
CA ARG A 215 -3.75 12.98 24.67
C ARG A 215 -2.90 14.10 24.08
N TYR A 216 -3.56 15.05 23.42
CA TYR A 216 -2.93 16.12 22.63
C TYR A 216 -2.08 17.10 23.48
N GLY A 217 -2.03 16.92 24.80
CA GLY A 217 -1.56 17.91 25.77
C GLY A 217 -0.10 18.37 25.63
N SER A 218 0.77 17.62 24.94
CA SER A 218 2.17 18.01 24.68
C SER A 218 2.54 18.10 23.19
N ALA A 219 1.69 17.58 22.29
CA ALA A 219 1.91 17.60 20.84
C ALA A 219 1.47 18.92 20.17
N VAL A 220 0.59 19.70 20.81
CA VAL A 220 0.14 21.02 20.29
C VAL A 220 1.31 21.99 20.10
N MET A 221 2.36 21.92 20.93
CA MET A 221 3.54 22.79 20.79
C MET A 221 4.49 22.39 19.66
N ARG A 222 4.40 21.15 19.13
CA ARG A 222 5.36 20.58 18.16
C ARG A 222 4.74 20.15 16.84
N GLY A 223 3.42 20.27 16.67
CA GLY A 223 2.69 19.91 15.44
C GLY A 223 2.54 18.40 15.22
N ILE A 224 3.62 17.65 15.44
CA ILE A 224 3.72 16.20 15.40
C ILE A 224 3.92 15.67 16.82
N GLY A 225 3.22 14.61 17.18
CA GLY A 225 3.65 13.77 18.30
C GLY A 225 3.73 12.31 17.88
N PHE A 226 4.19 11.47 18.80
CA PHE A 226 4.55 10.09 18.50
C PHE A 226 3.79 9.12 19.41
N GLY A 227 3.37 8.00 18.83
CA GLY A 227 2.80 6.89 19.57
C GLY A 227 3.86 6.12 20.38
N ILE A 228 3.51 4.90 20.78
CA ILE A 228 4.45 3.98 21.43
C ILE A 228 5.48 3.52 20.39
N GLY A 229 6.77 3.60 20.72
CA GLY A 229 7.85 3.06 19.89
C GLY A 229 7.73 1.55 19.76
N ILE A 230 7.81 1.05 18.53
CA ILE A 230 7.71 -0.38 18.22
C ILE A 230 9.10 -0.90 17.89
N GLY A 231 9.59 -1.80 18.73
CA GLY A 231 10.84 -2.51 18.50
C GLY A 231 10.72 -3.41 17.27
N ILE A 232 11.49 -3.08 16.23
CA ILE A 232 11.54 -3.81 14.96
C ILE A 232 13.01 -3.95 14.61
N THR A 233 13.52 -5.17 14.73
CA THR A 233 14.90 -5.51 14.41
C THR A 233 15.03 -6.09 13.00
N HIS A 234 13.98 -6.74 12.48
CA HIS A 234 14.01 -7.42 11.18
C HIS A 234 12.76 -7.16 10.32
N ALA A 235 11.61 -6.84 10.94
CA ALA A 235 10.32 -6.85 10.24
C ALA A 235 10.09 -5.77 9.16
N LEU A 236 10.80 -4.64 9.20
CA LEU A 236 10.65 -3.57 8.19
C LEU A 236 11.62 -3.69 7.01
N TRP A 237 12.69 -4.47 7.17
CA TRP A 237 13.88 -4.41 6.32
C TRP A 237 14.13 -5.68 5.50
N GLY A 238 13.12 -6.57 5.41
CA GLY A 238 13.14 -7.74 4.51
C GLY A 238 14.21 -8.78 4.84
N GLY A 239 14.67 -8.87 6.10
CA GLY A 239 15.72 -9.79 6.50
C GLY A 239 15.24 -11.24 6.56
N CYS A 240 15.38 -11.97 5.46
CA CYS A 240 15.58 -13.42 5.46
C CYS A 240 17.08 -13.76 5.44
#